data_AF-A0A351A092-F1
#
_entry.id   AF-A0A351A092-F1
#
_cell.length_a   1.000
_cell.length_b   1.000
_cell.length_c   1.000
_cell.angle_alpha   90.00
_cell.angle_beta   90.00
_cell.angle_gamma   90.00
#
_symmetry.space_group_name_H-M   'P 1'
#
loop_
_entity.id
_entity.type
_entity.pdbx_description
1 polymer ?
#
loop_
_entity_poly.entity_id
_entity_poly.type
_entity_poly.pdbx_seq_one_letter_code
_entity_poly.pdbx_strand_id
1 'polypeptide(L)'
;SGAAPEALVGLTVLNTTDAAGNPLFREMIDTTRVNQEGTVRYMWLNRVTNKVEPKVSYVRKVGNYVVGVGYSAPRAGADDARAMLERAAKLAKEQGHARAAAAFNDRRGEFVKNDLYVFMINMDSGRFEAMGMNPALSDTDALGLHDAAGNALVAEMISKLKDADEATVDYVWRNPVTNAVENKRSYVRREGRSLIGVGHYIE
;
A
#
# COMPACT_ATOMS: atom_id res chain seq x y z
N SER A 1 -15.13 3.12 -21.63
CA SER A 1 -15.11 4.13 -20.55
C SER A 1 -13.81 3.97 -19.77
N GLY A 2 -12.89 4.95 -19.86
CA GLY A 2 -11.74 5.06 -18.96
C GLY A 2 -10.36 4.82 -19.57
N ALA A 3 -9.88 5.75 -20.39
CA ALA A 3 -8.45 5.92 -20.65
C ALA A 3 -8.20 7.42 -20.84
N ALA A 4 -7.69 8.07 -19.79
CA ALA A 4 -7.50 9.53 -19.67
C ALA A 4 -8.78 10.40 -19.77
N PRO A 5 -8.94 11.44 -18.93
CA PRO A 5 -9.82 12.56 -19.23
C PRO A 5 -9.51 13.09 -20.63
N GLU A 6 -10.52 13.41 -21.45
CA GLU A 6 -10.33 14.23 -22.67
C GLU A 6 -9.55 15.51 -22.35
N ALA A 7 -9.68 16.02 -21.12
CA ALA A 7 -8.92 17.13 -20.58
C ALA A 7 -7.38 16.93 -20.55
N LEU A 8 -6.85 15.72 -20.75
CA LEU A 8 -5.40 15.50 -20.85
C LEU A 8 -4.87 15.63 -22.29
N VAL A 9 -5.74 15.67 -23.30
CA VAL A 9 -5.33 15.78 -24.70
C VAL A 9 -4.60 17.11 -24.93
N GLY A 10 -3.41 17.05 -25.53
CA GLY A 10 -2.57 18.22 -25.83
C GLY A 10 -1.70 18.71 -24.67
N LEU A 11 -1.80 18.11 -23.48
CA LEU A 11 -0.99 18.49 -22.32
C LEU A 11 0.25 17.60 -22.18
N THR A 12 1.28 18.13 -21.53
CA THR A 12 2.41 17.30 -21.06
C THR A 12 1.99 16.54 -19.81
N VAL A 13 1.89 15.21 -19.93
CA VAL A 13 1.39 14.32 -18.85
C VAL A 13 2.49 13.64 -18.03
N LEU A 14 3.76 13.96 -18.26
CA LEU A 14 4.89 13.26 -17.63
C LEU A 14 4.92 13.39 -16.10
N ASN A 15 4.27 14.42 -15.54
CA ASN A 15 4.20 14.65 -14.08
C ASN A 15 2.83 14.29 -13.48
N THR A 16 1.92 13.70 -14.26
CA THR A 16 0.64 13.24 -13.72
C THR A 16 0.87 12.08 -12.77
N THR A 17 0.30 12.17 -11.58
CA THR A 17 0.25 11.07 -10.63
C THR A 17 -1.12 10.39 -10.65
N ASP A 18 -1.14 9.13 -10.28
CA ASP A 18 -2.37 8.44 -9.92
C ASP A 18 -2.89 8.92 -8.54
N ALA A 19 -4.02 8.36 -8.07
CA ALA A 19 -4.60 8.75 -6.79
C ALA A 19 -3.77 8.30 -5.57
N ALA A 20 -2.82 7.37 -5.74
CA ALA A 20 -1.88 6.96 -4.69
C ALA A 20 -0.61 7.84 -4.67
N GLY A 21 -0.46 8.74 -5.65
CA GLY A 21 0.71 9.62 -5.81
C GLY A 21 1.82 9.03 -6.68
N ASN A 22 1.59 7.89 -7.34
CA ASN A 22 2.57 7.24 -8.21
C ASN A 22 2.62 7.90 -9.59
N PRO A 23 3.80 8.03 -10.23
CA PRO A 23 3.96 8.76 -11.50
C PRO A 23 3.45 7.96 -12.70
N LEU A 24 2.13 8.00 -12.93
CA LEU A 24 1.39 7.14 -13.86
C LEU A 24 2.02 7.02 -15.26
N PHE A 25 2.07 8.11 -16.04
CA PHE A 25 2.51 8.01 -17.43
C PHE A 25 4.01 7.80 -17.56
N ARG A 26 4.79 8.28 -16.58
CA ARG A 26 6.23 8.02 -16.54
C ARG A 26 6.49 6.53 -16.34
N GLU A 27 5.75 5.88 -15.44
CA GLU A 27 5.84 4.43 -15.23
C GLU A 27 5.47 3.64 -16.49
N MET A 28 4.42 4.04 -17.23
CA MET A 28 4.06 3.44 -18.52
C MET A 28 5.18 3.58 -19.57
N ILE A 29 5.80 4.75 -19.66
CA ILE A 29 6.91 5.00 -20.58
C ILE A 29 8.15 4.20 -20.17
N ASP A 30 8.52 4.22 -18.89
CA ASP A 30 9.71 3.55 -18.40
C ASP A 30 9.58 2.02 -18.50
N THR A 31 8.38 1.47 -18.23
CA THR A 31 8.07 0.05 -18.45
C THR A 31 8.32 -0.36 -19.89
N THR A 32 7.90 0.49 -20.85
CA THR A 32 8.02 0.23 -22.28
C THR A 32 9.38 0.63 -22.89
N ARG A 33 10.28 1.21 -22.08
CA ARG A 33 11.68 1.44 -22.44
C ARG A 33 12.55 0.21 -22.21
N VAL A 34 12.25 -0.54 -21.16
CA VAL A 34 12.97 -1.77 -20.81
C VAL A 34 12.49 -2.94 -21.66
N ASN A 35 11.17 -3.10 -21.78
CA ASN A 35 10.53 -4.14 -22.59
C ASN A 35 9.65 -3.49 -23.65
N GLN A 36 9.39 -4.12 -24.81
CA GLN A 36 8.47 -3.52 -25.80
C GLN A 36 7.02 -3.44 -25.30
N GLU A 37 6.69 -4.18 -24.24
CA GLU A 37 5.38 -4.24 -23.61
C GLU A 37 5.48 -4.51 -22.11
N GLY A 38 4.41 -4.22 -21.37
CA GLY A 38 4.33 -4.52 -19.96
C GLY A 38 2.98 -4.16 -19.36
N THR A 39 2.84 -4.39 -18.05
CA THR A 39 1.62 -4.14 -17.30
C THR A 39 1.90 -3.12 -16.21
N VAL A 40 1.08 -2.07 -16.14
CA VAL A 40 1.13 -1.03 -15.11
C VAL A 40 -0.15 -1.04 -14.30
N ARG A 41 -0.03 -1.06 -12.96
CA ARG A 41 -1.17 -0.99 -12.03
C ARG A 41 -1.15 0.34 -11.30
N TYR A 42 -2.29 1.00 -11.21
CA TYR A 42 -2.41 2.34 -10.64
C TYR A 42 -3.81 2.59 -10.08
N MET A 43 -4.00 3.65 -9.29
CA MET A 43 -5.28 4.01 -8.68
C MET A 43 -5.93 5.17 -9.45
N TRP A 44 -7.14 4.97 -9.98
CA TRP A 44 -7.76 5.94 -10.88
C TRP A 44 -9.26 6.06 -10.67
N LEU A 45 -9.82 7.22 -11.01
CA LEU A 45 -11.26 7.43 -10.98
C LEU A 45 -11.95 6.53 -12.03
N ASN A 46 -12.75 5.59 -11.56
CA ASN A 46 -13.71 4.88 -12.39
C ASN A 46 -14.95 5.77 -12.55
N ARG A 47 -15.21 6.25 -13.78
CA ARG A 47 -16.34 7.15 -14.08
C ARG A 47 -17.71 6.48 -14.02
N VAL A 48 -17.77 5.15 -14.05
CA VAL A 48 -19.04 4.42 -13.93
C VAL A 48 -19.47 4.38 -12.47
N THR A 49 -18.55 4.05 -11.55
CA THR A 49 -18.83 3.96 -10.11
C THR A 49 -18.60 5.28 -9.37
N ASN A 50 -17.96 6.25 -10.02
CA ASN A 50 -17.48 7.50 -9.45
C ASN A 50 -16.57 7.31 -8.21
N LYS A 51 -15.79 6.22 -8.20
CA LYS A 51 -14.86 5.86 -7.12
C LYS A 51 -13.43 5.77 -7.63
N VAL A 52 -12.48 6.07 -6.76
CA VAL A 52 -11.07 5.75 -7.00
C VAL A 52 -10.86 4.25 -6.79
N GLU A 53 -10.45 3.57 -7.84
CA GLU A 53 -10.34 2.12 -7.90
C GLU A 53 -9.01 1.70 -8.54
N PRO A 54 -8.50 0.50 -8.23
CA PRO A 54 -7.35 -0.04 -8.93
C PRO A 54 -7.66 -0.23 -10.42
N LYS A 55 -6.72 0.13 -11.26
CA LYS A 55 -6.72 -0.15 -12.70
C LYS A 55 -5.44 -0.88 -13.06
N VAL A 56 -5.57 -1.79 -14.01
CA VAL A 56 -4.46 -2.47 -14.66
C VAL A 56 -4.50 -2.11 -16.12
N SER A 57 -3.39 -1.61 -16.67
CA SER A 57 -3.23 -1.36 -18.10
C SER A 57 -2.08 -2.17 -18.65
N TYR A 58 -2.34 -2.91 -19.71
CA TYR A 58 -1.30 -3.44 -20.57
C TYR A 58 -0.88 -2.34 -21.55
N VAL A 59 0.41 -2.08 -21.64
CA VAL A 59 1.02 -1.02 -22.46
C VAL A 59 2.04 -1.61 -23.42
N ARG A 60 2.13 -1.03 -24.63
CA ARG A 60 3.09 -1.41 -25.66
C ARG A 60 3.66 -0.18 -26.34
N LYS A 61 4.95 -0.21 -26.65
CA LYS A 61 5.59 0.81 -27.48
C LYS A 61 5.30 0.56 -28.96
N VAL A 62 4.84 1.59 -29.67
CA VAL A 62 4.61 1.58 -31.12
C VAL A 62 5.27 2.82 -31.71
N GLY A 63 6.46 2.64 -32.30
CA GLY A 63 7.30 3.77 -32.73
C GLY A 63 7.62 4.70 -31.55
N ASN A 64 7.18 5.96 -31.63
CA ASN A 64 7.35 6.97 -30.58
C ASN A 64 6.18 7.04 -29.59
N TYR A 65 5.21 6.13 -29.70
CA TYR A 65 3.99 6.13 -28.89
C TYR A 65 4.01 5.00 -27.87
N VAL A 66 3.32 5.22 -26.76
CA VAL A 66 2.89 4.16 -25.85
C VAL A 66 1.38 4.02 -26.01
N VAL A 67 0.93 2.84 -26.40
CA VAL A 67 -0.49 2.50 -26.55
C VAL A 67 -0.85 1.56 -25.41
N GLY A 68 -1.95 1.85 -24.71
CA GLY A 68 -2.39 1.06 -23.57
C GLY A 68 -3.87 0.75 -23.59
N VAL A 69 -4.22 -0.45 -23.11
CA VAL A 69 -5.60 -0.86 -22.84
C VAL A 69 -5.66 -1.38 -21.40
N GLY A 70 -6.71 -1.01 -20.68
CA GLY A 70 -6.82 -1.36 -19.28
C GLY A 70 -8.24 -1.63 -18.82
N TYR A 71 -8.32 -2.29 -17.67
CA TYR A 71 -9.56 -2.65 -16.98
C TYR A 71 -9.48 -2.21 -15.52
N SER A 72 -10.63 -2.07 -14.86
CA SER A 72 -10.68 -1.87 -13.41
C SER A 72 -10.42 -3.22 -12.74
N ALA A 73 -9.44 -3.25 -11.84
CA ALA A 73 -9.01 -4.45 -11.14
C ALA A 73 -9.61 -4.46 -9.71
N PRO A 74 -9.79 -5.65 -9.11
CA PRO A 74 -10.19 -5.74 -7.72
C PRO A 74 -9.16 -5.07 -6.80
N ARG A 75 -9.63 -4.59 -5.65
CA ARG A 75 -8.80 -4.13 -4.53
C ARG A 75 -7.96 -5.29 -3.99
N ALA A 76 -6.88 -4.94 -3.29
CA ALA A 76 -6.05 -5.95 -2.62
C ALA A 76 -6.91 -6.73 -1.62
N GLY A 77 -6.78 -8.06 -1.64
CA GLY A 77 -7.53 -8.94 -0.75
C GLY A 77 -6.73 -9.43 0.45
N ALA A 78 -7.35 -10.33 1.22
CA ALA A 78 -6.70 -11.01 2.33
C ALA A 78 -5.41 -11.74 1.92
N ASP A 79 -5.43 -12.42 0.77
CA ASP A 79 -4.28 -13.19 0.28
C ASP A 79 -3.11 -12.28 -0.11
N ASP A 80 -3.38 -11.14 -0.74
CA ASP A 80 -2.35 -10.14 -1.07
C ASP A 80 -1.68 -9.61 0.20
N ALA A 81 -2.49 -9.31 1.23
CA ALA A 81 -2.00 -8.81 2.52
C ALA A 81 -1.12 -9.85 3.23
N ARG A 82 -1.58 -11.10 3.31
CA ARG A 82 -0.81 -12.21 3.90
C ARG A 82 0.50 -12.46 3.14
N ALA A 83 0.46 -12.44 1.81
CA ALA A 83 1.65 -12.63 1.00
C ALA A 83 2.68 -11.51 1.21
N MET A 84 2.24 -10.25 1.36
CA MET A 84 3.14 -9.15 1.68
C MET A 84 3.69 -9.25 3.11
N LEU A 85 2.87 -9.65 4.08
CA LEU A 85 3.30 -9.87 5.47
C LEU A 85 4.39 -10.94 5.54
N GLU A 86 4.22 -12.05 4.82
CA GLU A 86 5.21 -13.13 4.77
C GLU A 86 6.57 -12.62 4.26
N ARG A 87 6.58 -11.87 3.16
CA ARG A 87 7.82 -11.26 2.63
C ARG A 87 8.44 -10.26 3.61
N ALA A 88 7.61 -9.47 4.30
CA ALA A 88 8.06 -8.48 5.26
C ALA A 88 8.71 -9.13 6.48
N ALA A 89 8.07 -10.16 7.05
CA ALA A 89 8.62 -10.93 8.16
C ALA A 89 9.95 -11.59 7.77
N LYS A 90 10.01 -12.21 6.57
CA LYS A 90 11.27 -12.79 6.04
C LYS A 90 12.38 -11.74 5.94
N LEU A 91 12.08 -10.55 5.42
CA LEU A 91 13.07 -9.47 5.32
C LEU A 91 13.59 -9.04 6.71
N ALA A 92 12.69 -8.86 7.67
CA ALA A 92 13.05 -8.47 9.04
C ALA A 92 13.92 -9.52 9.73
N LYS A 93 13.60 -10.80 9.53
CA LYS A 93 14.39 -11.92 10.05
C LYS A 93 15.79 -12.00 9.43
N GLU A 94 15.90 -11.80 8.11
CA GLU A 94 17.17 -11.96 7.38
C GLU A 94 18.09 -10.73 7.49
N GLN A 95 17.51 -9.53 7.53
CA GLN A 95 18.28 -8.27 7.44
C GLN A 95 18.27 -7.44 8.73
N GLY A 96 17.49 -7.86 9.72
CA GLY A 96 17.30 -7.14 10.97
C GLY A 96 16.31 -5.98 10.87
N HIS A 97 15.75 -5.60 12.03
CA HIS A 97 14.65 -4.64 12.13
C HIS A 97 14.95 -3.27 11.52
N ALA A 98 16.15 -2.72 11.71
CA ALA A 98 16.50 -1.39 11.20
C ALA A 98 16.49 -1.32 9.67
N ARG A 99 17.06 -2.33 8.99
CA ARG A 99 17.04 -2.40 7.51
C ARG A 99 15.64 -2.68 6.98
N ALA A 100 14.90 -3.56 7.64
CA ALA A 100 13.53 -3.85 7.26
C ALA A 100 12.62 -2.62 7.40
N ALA A 101 12.71 -1.90 8.52
CA ALA A 101 11.97 -0.65 8.74
C ALA A 101 12.27 0.41 7.66
N ALA A 102 13.54 0.54 7.25
CA ALA A 102 13.91 1.44 6.14
C ALA A 102 13.25 1.00 4.81
N ALA A 103 13.26 -0.29 4.49
CA ALA A 103 12.60 -0.83 3.29
C ALA A 103 11.07 -0.66 3.34
N PHE A 104 10.45 -0.83 4.51
CA PHE A 104 9.01 -0.65 4.70
C PHE A 104 8.58 0.81 4.57
N ASN A 105 9.46 1.74 4.94
CA ASN A 105 9.23 3.18 4.81
C ASN A 105 9.52 3.74 3.40
N ASP A 106 10.11 2.94 2.50
CA ASP A 106 10.25 3.34 1.11
C ASP A 106 8.89 3.25 0.39
N ARG A 107 8.24 4.42 0.22
CA ARG A 107 6.96 4.56 -0.50
C ARG A 107 6.98 4.08 -1.94
N ARG A 108 8.17 3.94 -2.54
CA ARG A 108 8.37 3.43 -3.91
C ARG A 108 8.95 2.02 -3.91
N GLY A 109 9.15 1.43 -2.74
CA GLY A 109 9.67 0.08 -2.55
C GLY A 109 8.58 -0.99 -2.67
N GLU A 110 8.99 -2.25 -2.54
CA GLU A 110 8.11 -3.41 -2.75
C GLU A 110 7.05 -3.64 -1.65
N PHE A 111 7.19 -2.95 -0.51
CA PHE A 111 6.31 -3.05 0.66
C PHE A 111 5.22 -1.98 0.70
N VAL A 112 5.10 -1.21 -0.39
CA VAL A 112 4.00 -0.28 -0.64
C VAL A 112 3.46 -0.55 -2.05
N LYS A 113 2.19 -0.95 -2.12
CA LYS A 113 1.50 -1.24 -3.38
C LYS A 113 0.07 -0.71 -3.33
N ASN A 114 -0.15 0.47 -3.91
CA ASN A 114 -1.42 1.20 -3.85
C ASN A 114 -1.86 1.45 -2.40
N ASP A 115 -2.93 0.80 -1.95
CA ASP A 115 -3.50 0.87 -0.61
C ASP A 115 -2.98 -0.24 0.33
N LEU A 116 -2.15 -1.16 -0.16
CA LEU A 116 -1.52 -2.22 0.62
C LEU A 116 -0.12 -1.81 1.06
N TYR A 117 0.16 -1.87 2.36
CA TYR A 117 1.44 -1.43 2.90
C TYR A 117 1.78 -2.12 4.22
N VAL A 118 3.08 -2.19 4.52
CA VAL A 118 3.61 -2.68 5.80
C VAL A 118 3.62 -1.58 6.86
N PHE A 119 3.28 -1.94 8.09
CA PHE A 119 3.62 -1.18 9.29
C PHE A 119 4.40 -2.07 10.27
N MET A 120 5.25 -1.45 11.09
CA MET A 120 6.09 -2.13 12.06
C MET A 120 6.09 -1.34 13.37
N ILE A 121 5.90 -2.03 14.49
CA ILE A 121 5.77 -1.41 15.81
C ILE A 121 6.64 -2.18 16.80
N ASN A 122 7.42 -1.44 17.58
CA ASN A 122 8.17 -2.00 18.70
C ASN A 122 7.19 -2.37 19.84
N MET A 123 7.17 -3.63 20.26
CA MET A 123 6.21 -4.12 21.25
C MET A 123 6.56 -3.72 22.69
N ASP A 124 7.83 -3.39 22.98
CA ASP A 124 8.27 -2.97 24.31
C ASP A 124 7.97 -1.49 24.53
N SER A 125 8.29 -0.64 23.55
CA SER A 125 8.09 0.82 23.64
C SER A 125 6.74 1.28 23.12
N GLY A 126 6.02 0.45 22.36
CA GLY A 126 4.76 0.82 21.72
C GLY A 126 4.91 1.90 20.64
N ARG A 127 6.09 2.06 20.02
CA ARG A 127 6.37 3.09 19.00
C ARG A 127 6.42 2.50 17.61
N PHE A 128 6.04 3.29 16.60
CA PHE A 128 6.23 2.90 15.21
C PHE A 128 7.73 2.81 14.88
N GLU A 129 8.15 1.69 14.31
CA GLU A 129 9.44 1.54 13.65
C GLU A 129 9.30 1.81 12.14
N ALA A 130 8.14 1.50 11.55
CA ALA A 130 7.80 1.87 10.17
C ALA A 130 6.29 2.03 9.96
N MET A 131 5.93 2.89 9.00
CA MET A 131 4.55 3.07 8.53
C MET A 131 4.58 3.42 7.04
N GLY A 132 4.49 2.41 6.17
CA GLY A 132 4.88 2.57 4.77
C GLY A 132 4.17 3.69 4.01
N MET A 133 2.88 3.92 4.26
CA MET A 133 2.16 5.02 3.61
C MET A 133 2.32 6.38 4.28
N ASN A 134 2.84 6.42 5.51
CA ASN A 134 3.15 7.65 6.21
C ASN A 134 4.43 7.51 7.06
N PRO A 135 5.63 7.50 6.44
CA PRO A 135 6.90 7.32 7.15
C PRO A 135 7.17 8.38 8.22
N ALA A 136 6.50 9.54 8.16
CA ALA A 136 6.57 10.58 9.17
C ALA A 136 6.00 10.16 10.54
N LEU A 137 5.30 9.02 10.62
CA LEU A 137 4.89 8.42 11.90
C LEU A 137 5.99 7.57 12.56
N SER A 138 7.16 7.40 11.93
CA SER A 138 8.26 6.67 12.57
C SER A 138 8.66 7.34 13.89
N ASP A 139 8.92 6.52 14.91
CA ASP A 139 9.24 6.92 16.29
C ASP A 139 8.12 7.70 17.02
N THR A 140 6.91 7.78 16.49
CA THR A 140 5.76 8.31 17.25
C THR A 140 5.11 7.24 18.11
N ASP A 141 4.34 7.66 19.12
CA ASP A 141 3.56 6.75 19.95
C ASP A 141 2.47 6.05 19.11
N ALA A 142 2.53 4.72 19.08
CA ALA A 142 1.54 3.87 18.44
C ALA A 142 0.58 3.27 19.46
N LEU A 143 0.99 3.12 20.73
CA LEU A 143 0.20 2.47 21.77
C LEU A 143 -1.02 3.32 22.17
N GLY A 144 -0.86 4.65 22.21
CA GLY A 144 -1.95 5.60 22.46
C GLY A 144 -2.90 5.82 21.26
N LEU A 145 -2.63 5.19 20.11
CA LEU A 145 -3.42 5.39 18.90
C LEU A 145 -4.80 4.73 19.03
N HIS A 146 -5.84 5.56 18.83
CA HIS A 146 -7.22 5.10 18.70
C HIS A 146 -7.69 5.37 17.27
N ASP A 147 -8.45 4.44 16.72
CA ASP A 147 -9.11 4.68 15.44
C ASP A 147 -10.30 5.66 15.57
N ALA A 148 -10.93 6.01 14.45
CA ALA A 148 -12.07 6.92 14.44
C ALA A 148 -13.33 6.35 15.14
N ALA A 149 -13.37 5.05 15.44
CA ALA A 149 -14.42 4.39 16.22
C ALA A 149 -14.06 4.28 17.71
N GLY A 150 -12.87 4.73 18.13
CA GLY A 150 -12.40 4.67 19.51
C GLY A 150 -11.69 3.37 19.89
N ASN A 151 -11.36 2.50 18.93
CA ASN A 151 -10.66 1.24 19.21
C ASN A 151 -9.16 1.47 19.36
N ALA A 152 -8.56 0.94 20.44
CA ALA A 152 -7.12 0.96 20.69
C ALA A 152 -6.40 -0.14 19.88
N LEU A 153 -6.37 0.00 18.55
CA LEU A 153 -5.98 -1.06 17.61
C LEU A 153 -4.58 -1.64 17.88
N VAL A 154 -3.60 -0.81 18.24
CA VAL A 154 -2.22 -1.25 18.50
C VAL A 154 -2.12 -1.98 19.84
N ALA A 155 -2.80 -1.47 20.87
CA ALA A 155 -2.86 -2.14 22.17
C ALA A 155 -3.50 -3.53 22.05
N GLU A 156 -4.56 -3.67 21.24
CA GLU A 156 -5.18 -4.96 20.93
C GLU A 156 -4.21 -5.90 20.21
N MET A 157 -3.52 -5.43 19.17
CA MET A 157 -2.52 -6.22 18.43
C MET A 157 -1.43 -6.74 19.36
N ILE A 158 -0.83 -5.87 20.19
CA ILE A 158 0.21 -6.25 21.15
C ILE A 158 -0.33 -7.26 22.16
N SER A 159 -1.56 -7.06 22.66
CA SER A 159 -2.21 -7.97 23.60
C SER A 159 -2.39 -9.37 23.00
N LYS A 160 -2.95 -9.47 21.79
CA LYS A 160 -3.15 -10.76 21.10
C LYS A 160 -1.85 -11.49 20.79
N LEU A 161 -0.78 -10.75 20.51
CA LEU A 161 0.53 -11.33 20.23
C LEU A 161 1.27 -11.79 21.49
N LYS A 162 0.79 -11.50 22.72
CA LYS A 162 1.42 -12.02 23.95
C LYS A 162 1.41 -13.55 24.01
N ASP A 163 0.32 -14.16 23.54
CA ASP A 163 0.09 -15.59 23.63
C ASP A 163 0.15 -16.30 22.27
N ALA A 164 0.47 -15.57 21.19
CA ALA A 164 0.52 -16.08 19.82
C ALA A 164 1.55 -15.35 18.96
N ASP A 165 2.09 -16.03 17.95
CA ASP A 165 3.01 -15.42 16.98
C ASP A 165 2.27 -14.60 15.90
N GLU A 166 0.98 -14.83 15.71
CA GLU A 166 0.14 -14.15 14.72
C GLU A 166 -1.21 -13.74 15.31
N ALA A 167 -1.75 -12.62 14.81
CA ALA A 167 -3.08 -12.17 15.14
C ALA A 167 -3.77 -11.49 13.96
N THR A 168 -5.10 -11.44 14.01
CA THR A 168 -5.93 -10.63 13.09
C THR A 168 -6.71 -9.61 13.90
N VAL A 169 -6.71 -8.37 13.45
CA VAL A 169 -7.40 -7.24 14.09
C VAL A 169 -8.12 -6.41 13.03
N ASP A 170 -9.38 -6.11 13.31
CA ASP A 170 -10.25 -5.29 12.49
C ASP A 170 -10.45 -3.93 13.16
N TYR A 171 -10.34 -2.86 12.39
CA TYR A 171 -10.46 -1.48 12.87
C TYR A 171 -10.84 -0.56 11.70
N VAL A 172 -11.19 0.69 11.98
CA VAL A 172 -11.37 1.68 10.92
C VAL A 172 -10.08 2.47 10.68
N TRP A 173 -9.74 2.73 9.44
CA TRP A 173 -8.52 3.47 9.13
C TRP A 173 -8.71 4.36 7.92
N ARG A 174 -8.03 5.51 7.91
CA ARG A 174 -7.99 6.36 6.72
C ARG A 174 -7.27 5.62 5.60
N ASN A 175 -7.96 5.37 4.50
CA ASN A 175 -7.36 4.87 3.28
C ASN A 175 -6.51 5.98 2.65
N PRO A 176 -5.19 5.80 2.51
CA PRO A 176 -4.31 6.86 2.03
C PRO A 176 -4.51 7.20 0.54
N VAL A 177 -5.20 6.33 -0.21
CA VAL A 177 -5.49 6.53 -1.63
C VAL A 177 -6.82 7.26 -1.82
N THR A 178 -7.87 6.87 -1.09
CA THR A 178 -9.22 7.46 -1.24
C THR A 178 -9.46 8.62 -0.27
N ASN A 179 -8.63 8.73 0.77
CA ASN A 179 -8.78 9.60 1.95
C ASN A 179 -10.04 9.34 2.79
N ALA A 180 -10.83 8.30 2.48
CA ALA A 180 -11.99 7.91 3.26
C ALA A 180 -11.56 7.11 4.51
N VAL A 181 -12.35 7.19 5.57
CA VAL A 181 -12.24 6.26 6.70
C VAL A 181 -13.00 5.00 6.32
N GLU A 182 -12.30 3.87 6.27
CA GLU A 182 -12.81 2.59 5.77
C GLU A 182 -12.50 1.47 6.78
N ASN A 183 -13.30 0.40 6.78
CA ASN A 183 -12.98 -0.80 7.55
C ASN A 183 -11.70 -1.43 7.01
N LYS A 184 -10.81 -1.85 7.90
CA LYS A 184 -9.55 -2.48 7.56
C LYS A 184 -9.31 -3.70 8.43
N ARG A 185 -8.98 -4.83 7.79
CA ARG A 185 -8.52 -6.04 8.47
C ARG A 185 -7.02 -6.16 8.30
N SER A 186 -6.30 -6.17 9.42
CA SER A 186 -4.84 -6.37 9.43
C SER A 186 -4.47 -7.72 10.00
N TYR A 187 -3.50 -8.33 9.35
CA TYR A 187 -2.78 -9.51 9.80
C TYR A 187 -1.46 -9.02 10.38
N VAL A 188 -1.16 -9.42 11.61
CA VAL A 188 0.07 -9.05 12.30
C VAL A 188 0.82 -10.30 12.73
N ARG A 189 2.15 -10.23 12.66
CA ARG A 189 3.06 -11.28 13.10
C ARG A 189 4.12 -10.68 14.01
N ARG A 190 4.42 -11.37 15.11
CA ARG A 190 5.55 -11.09 15.99
C ARG A 190 6.85 -11.50 15.28
N GLU A 191 7.82 -10.60 15.24
CA GLU A 191 9.19 -10.87 14.80
C GLU A 191 10.13 -10.26 15.85
N GLY A 192 10.70 -11.12 16.71
CA GLY A 192 11.49 -10.69 17.86
C GLY A 192 10.69 -9.78 18.79
N ARG A 193 11.17 -8.54 18.96
CA ARG A 193 10.56 -7.51 19.81
C ARG A 193 9.58 -6.60 19.08
N SER A 194 9.37 -6.83 17.80
CA SER A 194 8.51 -5.99 16.95
C SER A 194 7.34 -6.81 16.43
N LEU A 195 6.22 -6.16 16.21
CA LEU A 195 5.16 -6.70 15.36
C LEU A 195 5.27 -6.08 13.98
N ILE A 196 5.01 -6.88 12.95
CA ILE A 196 4.92 -6.47 11.56
C ILE A 196 3.48 -6.72 11.11
N GLY A 197 2.88 -5.75 10.44
CA GLY A 197 1.48 -5.84 10.04
C GLY A 197 1.24 -5.40 8.61
N VAL A 198 0.29 -6.08 7.96
CA VAL A 198 -0.26 -5.70 6.66
C VAL A 198 -1.77 -5.91 6.71
N GLY A 199 -2.52 -4.97 6.16
CA GLY A 199 -3.97 -5.09 6.11
C GLY A 199 -4.57 -4.62 4.81
N HIS A 200 -5.76 -5.13 4.51
CA HIS A 200 -6.57 -4.75 3.37
C HIS A 200 -7.84 -4.04 3.84
N TYR A 201 -8.31 -3.10 3.02
CA TYR A 201 -9.57 -2.41 3.25
C TYR A 201 -10.73 -3.31 2.82
N ILE A 202 -11.78 -3.34 3.64
CA ILE A 202 -13.00 -4.11 3.42
C ILE A 202 -14.08 -3.14 2.95
N GLU A 203 -14.85 -3.54 1.94
CA GLU A 203 -16.04 -2.81 1.49
C GLU A 203 -17.22 -2.92 2.46
#